data_AF-A0AAE0RD45-F1
#
_entry.id   AF-A0AAE0RD45-F1
#
_cell.length_a   1.000
_cell.length_b   1.000
_cell.length_c   1.000
_cell.angle_alpha   90.00
_cell.angle_beta   90.00
_cell.angle_gamma   90.00
#
_symmetry.space_group_name_H-M   'P 1'
#
loop_
_entity.id
_entity.type
_entity.pdbx_description
1 polymer ?
#
loop_
_entity_poly.entity_id
_entity_poly.type
_entity_poly.pdbx_seq_one_letter_code
_entity_poly.pdbx_strand_id
1 'polypeptide(L)'
;MTTIIPVPKKSPVSCLNDYRPVALTPIIMKCFERLVMRHIKNLLPPSLDPMQFVYRPNRSTHDAISTTLHLALTHLDNKDTYVQMLFIDFSSAFNTIIPQHLIEKLNLLGTNTSFCNWILDFLTGRPQSVRIANTMSSTTILSTGAPQGCVFSPLLFELHYQVRR
;
A
#
# COMPACT_ATOMS: atom_id res chain seq x y z
N MET A 1 19.68 -6.87 -4.33
CA MET A 1 20.03 -5.63 -3.59
C MET A 1 19.25 -4.49 -4.20
N THR A 2 18.45 -3.77 -3.40
CA THR A 2 17.59 -2.68 -3.87
C THR A 2 18.23 -1.33 -3.55
N THR A 3 18.25 -0.43 -4.53
CA THR A 3 18.70 0.95 -4.31
C THR A 3 17.51 1.84 -3.96
N ILE A 4 17.59 2.52 -2.82
CA ILE A 4 16.61 3.51 -2.37
C ILE A 4 17.10 4.90 -2.78
N ILE A 5 16.24 5.62 -3.49
CA ILE A 5 16.45 7.03 -3.84
C ILE A 5 15.50 7.88 -3.00
N PRO A 6 16.00 8.72 -2.09
CA PRO A 6 15.15 9.63 -1.32
C PRO A 6 14.67 10.77 -2.21
N VAL A 7 13.35 10.92 -2.35
CA VAL A 7 12.72 11.97 -3.17
C VAL A 7 12.00 12.97 -2.25
N PRO A 8 12.24 14.29 -2.35
CA PRO A 8 11.55 15.30 -1.53
C PRO A 8 10.02 15.26 -1.71
N LYS A 9 9.28 15.31 -0.59
CA LYS A 9 7.81 15.48 -0.56
C LYS A 9 7.39 16.94 -0.74
N LYS A 10 8.22 17.85 -0.24
CA LYS A 10 7.99 19.31 -0.22
C LYS A 10 9.32 20.02 -0.40
N SER A 11 9.26 21.30 -0.82
CA SER A 11 10.42 22.18 -0.93
C SER A 11 10.16 23.47 -0.13
N PRO A 12 11.06 23.91 0.75
CA PRO A 12 12.33 23.27 1.15
C PRO A 12 12.14 22.05 2.07
N VAL A 13 13.15 21.17 2.11
CA VAL A 13 13.16 20.00 2.99
C VAL A 13 13.70 20.39 4.37
N SER A 14 12.93 20.09 5.42
CA SER A 14 13.26 20.45 6.80
C SER A 14 13.79 19.26 7.62
N CYS A 15 13.28 18.05 7.38
CA CYS A 15 13.67 16.85 8.13
C CYS A 15 13.67 15.60 7.25
N LEU A 16 14.24 14.49 7.75
CA LEU A 16 14.32 13.22 7.00
C LEU A 16 12.94 12.65 6.60
N ASN A 17 11.90 12.91 7.41
CA ASN A 17 10.53 12.47 7.12
C ASN A 17 9.90 13.17 5.91
N ASP A 18 10.49 14.29 5.47
CA ASP A 18 10.09 14.98 4.25
C ASP A 18 10.58 14.27 2.99
N TYR A 19 11.36 13.18 3.10
CA TYR A 19 11.72 12.33 1.96
C TYR A 19 10.77 11.15 1.81
N ARG A 20 10.52 10.74 0.56
CA ARG A 20 9.96 9.44 0.20
C ARG A 20 11.10 8.51 -0.22
N PRO A 21 11.32 7.39 0.48
CA PRO A 21 12.31 6.41 0.07
C PRO A 21 11.79 5.62 -1.14
N VAL A 22 12.16 6.00 -2.36
CA VAL A 22 11.71 5.29 -3.57
C VAL A 22 12.66 4.13 -3.87
N ALA A 23 12.14 2.90 -3.78
CA ALA A 23 12.82 1.69 -4.16
C ALA A 23 12.86 1.51 -5.68
N LEU A 24 14.07 1.46 -6.24
CA LEU A 24 14.27 1.15 -7.65
C LEU A 24 14.31 -0.37 -7.84
N THR A 25 13.21 -0.93 -8.33
CA THR A 25 13.17 -2.33 -8.76
C THR A 25 13.58 -2.48 -10.23
N PRO A 26 14.28 -3.59 -10.57
CA PRO A 26 14.59 -3.92 -11.96
C PRO A 26 13.33 -4.00 -12.84
N ILE A 27 13.45 -3.68 -14.12
CA ILE A 27 12.33 -3.71 -15.08
C ILE A 27 11.69 -5.10 -15.14
N ILE A 28 12.50 -6.16 -15.16
CA ILE A 28 12.04 -7.56 -15.15
C ILE A 28 11.15 -7.83 -13.92
N MET A 29 11.56 -7.30 -12.76
CA MET A 29 10.77 -7.45 -11.53
C MET A 29 9.44 -6.71 -11.63
N LYS A 30 9.43 -5.49 -12.19
CA LYS A 30 8.17 -4.73 -12.43
C LYS A 30 7.23 -5.47 -13.38
N CYS A 31 7.75 -6.17 -14.39
CA CYS A 31 6.95 -7.01 -15.28
C CYS A 31 6.35 -8.19 -14.52
N PHE A 32 7.15 -8.87 -13.70
CA PHE A 32 6.69 -9.98 -12.88
C PHE A 32 5.62 -9.55 -11.85
N GLU A 33 5.86 -8.44 -11.14
CA GLU A 33 4.91 -7.83 -10.21
C GLU A 33 3.54 -7.56 -10.88
N ARG A 34 3.53 -7.10 -12.14
CA ARG A 34 2.28 -6.89 -12.89
C ARG A 34 1.54 -8.20 -13.19
N LEU A 35 2.26 -9.28 -13.52
CA LEU A 35 1.66 -10.59 -13.74
C LEU A 35 1.04 -11.13 -12.44
N VAL A 36 1.80 -11.06 -11.35
CA VAL A 36 1.34 -11.48 -10.02
C VAL A 36 0.13 -10.67 -9.56
N MET A 37 0.15 -9.35 -9.75
CA MET A 37 -0.96 -8.47 -9.40
C MET A 37 -2.24 -8.87 -10.15
N ARG A 38 -2.15 -9.20 -11.44
CA ARG A 38 -3.31 -9.69 -12.21
C ARG A 38 -3.81 -11.03 -11.69
N HIS A 39 -2.91 -11.95 -11.38
CA HIS A 39 -3.27 -13.26 -10.84
C HIS A 39 -4.05 -13.15 -9.53
N ILE A 40 -3.56 -12.37 -8.55
CA ILE A 40 -4.25 -12.16 -7.28
C ILE A 40 -5.61 -11.49 -7.49
N LYS A 41 -5.69 -10.44 -8.32
CA LYS A 41 -6.95 -9.73 -8.55
C LYS A 41 -8.04 -10.64 -9.12
N ASN A 42 -7.68 -11.71 -9.83
CA ASN A 42 -8.62 -12.72 -10.30
C ASN A 42 -9.04 -13.71 -9.20
N LEU A 43 -8.21 -13.92 -8.18
CA LEU A 43 -8.51 -14.78 -7.04
C LEU A 43 -9.33 -14.05 -5.97
N LEU A 44 -9.17 -12.73 -5.85
CA LEU A 44 -9.92 -11.92 -4.90
C LEU A 44 -11.38 -11.79 -5.34
N PRO A 45 -12.34 -11.81 -4.38
CA PRO A 45 -13.73 -11.54 -4.70
C PRO A 45 -13.90 -10.12 -5.28
N PRO A 46 -14.93 -9.89 -6.13
CA PRO A 46 -15.21 -8.56 -6.65
C PRO A 46 -15.55 -7.61 -5.50
N SER A 47 -14.57 -6.76 -5.18
CA SER A 47 -14.55 -5.75 -4.11
C SER A 47 -14.49 -6.30 -2.68
N LEU A 48 -13.33 -6.12 -2.03
CA LEU A 48 -13.16 -6.35 -0.60
C LEU A 48 -13.98 -5.34 0.24
N ASP A 49 -14.13 -4.11 -0.26
CA ASP A 49 -14.96 -3.07 0.35
C ASP A 49 -15.57 -2.15 -0.73
N PRO A 50 -16.91 -2.05 -0.82
CA PRO A 50 -17.60 -1.12 -1.72
C PRO A 50 -17.23 0.36 -1.54
N MET A 51 -16.86 0.77 -0.31
CA MET A 51 -16.50 2.14 0.07
C MET A 51 -15.01 2.44 -0.06
N GLN A 52 -14.25 1.52 -0.63
CA GLN A 52 -12.90 1.80 -1.07
C GLN A 52 -12.91 2.51 -2.42
N PHE A 53 -12.24 3.67 -2.49
CA PHE A 53 -12.12 4.45 -3.72
C PHE A 53 -10.70 4.41 -4.32
N VAL A 54 -9.69 4.10 -3.52
CA VAL A 54 -8.28 4.09 -3.94
C VAL A 54 -7.91 2.75 -4.59
N TYR A 55 -7.06 2.78 -5.62
CA TYR A 55 -6.53 1.62 -6.36
C TYR A 55 -7.56 0.73 -7.07
N ARG A 56 -8.81 1.19 -7.17
CA ARG A 56 -9.88 0.51 -7.89
C ARG A 56 -10.09 1.10 -9.28
N PRO A 57 -10.35 0.26 -10.29
CA PRO A 57 -10.78 0.76 -11.59
C PRO A 57 -12.12 1.46 -11.46
N ASN A 58 -12.34 2.51 -12.26
CA ASN A 58 -13.59 3.26 -12.31
C ASN A 58 -14.01 3.91 -10.97
N ARG A 59 -13.04 4.25 -10.12
CA ARG A 59 -13.23 5.05 -8.91
C ARG A 59 -12.22 6.19 -8.88
N SER A 60 -12.64 7.29 -8.29
CA SER A 60 -11.87 8.52 -8.16
C SER A 60 -12.02 9.13 -6.76
N THR A 61 -11.20 10.12 -6.47
CA THR A 61 -11.33 10.94 -5.26
C THR A 61 -12.65 11.72 -5.23
N HIS A 62 -13.20 12.09 -6.40
CA HIS A 62 -14.50 12.76 -6.50
C HIS A 62 -15.63 11.84 -6.04
N ASP A 63 -15.57 10.55 -6.39
CA ASP A 63 -16.57 9.58 -5.93
C ASP A 63 -16.56 9.45 -4.41
N ALA A 64 -15.36 9.45 -3.79
CA ALA A 64 -15.22 9.41 -2.34
C ALA A 64 -15.87 10.63 -1.68
N ILE A 65 -15.51 11.83 -2.15
CA ILE A 65 -16.03 13.09 -1.63
C ILE A 65 -17.55 13.15 -1.81
N SER A 66 -18.04 12.83 -3.02
CA SER A 66 -19.47 12.87 -3.33
C SER A 66 -20.26 11.89 -2.46
N THR A 67 -19.73 10.68 -2.24
CA THR A 67 -20.39 9.67 -1.40
C THR A 67 -20.44 10.14 0.06
N THR A 68 -19.32 10.64 0.60
CA THR A 68 -19.25 11.15 1.97
C THR A 68 -20.18 12.35 2.18
N LEU A 69 -20.18 13.31 1.25
CA LEU A 69 -21.06 14.49 1.33
C LEU A 69 -22.52 14.09 1.22
N HIS A 70 -22.87 13.19 0.30
CA HIS A 70 -24.24 12.72 0.16
C HIS A 70 -24.76 12.09 1.46
N LEU A 71 -23.98 11.17 2.06
CA LEU A 71 -24.33 10.55 3.34
C LEU A 71 -24.51 11.59 4.46
N ALA A 72 -23.62 12.57 4.54
CA ALA A 72 -23.70 13.62 5.56
C ALA A 72 -24.94 14.51 5.38
N LEU A 73 -25.19 14.99 4.16
CA LEU A 73 -26.32 15.88 3.87
C LEU A 73 -27.65 15.17 4.05
N THR A 74 -27.79 13.94 3.56
CA THR A 74 -29.01 13.13 3.76
C THR A 74 -29.29 12.86 5.24
N HIS A 75 -28.26 12.72 6.08
CA HIS A 75 -28.47 12.62 7.51
C HIS A 75 -28.98 13.93 8.12
N LEU A 76 -28.41 15.06 7.71
CA LEU A 76 -28.77 16.41 8.21
C LEU A 76 -30.17 16.89 7.79
N ASP A 77 -30.78 16.28 6.77
CA ASP A 77 -32.18 16.56 6.41
C ASP A 77 -33.17 16.15 7.52
N ASN A 78 -32.75 15.32 8.49
CA ASN A 78 -33.55 14.94 9.64
C ASN A 78 -33.43 15.99 10.76
N LYS A 79 -34.57 16.35 11.37
CA LYS A 79 -34.61 17.30 12.49
C LYS A 79 -33.80 16.81 13.69
N ASP A 80 -33.14 17.76 14.36
CA ASP A 80 -32.38 17.55 15.60
C ASP A 80 -31.26 16.50 15.47
N THR A 81 -30.66 16.38 14.28
CA THR A 81 -29.51 15.52 14.03
C THR A 81 -28.22 16.31 13.78
N TYR A 82 -27.08 15.64 13.90
CA TYR A 82 -25.77 16.19 13.59
C TYR A 82 -24.87 15.11 12.98
N VAL A 83 -23.83 15.53 12.26
CA VAL A 83 -22.83 14.63 11.67
C VAL A 83 -21.47 14.94 12.27
N GLN A 84 -20.74 13.89 12.66
CA GLN A 84 -19.35 13.96 13.07
C GLN A 84 -18.50 13.15 12.09
N MET A 85 -17.39 13.72 11.65
CA MET A 85 -16.45 13.04 10.76
C MET A 85 -15.12 12.88 11.48
N LEU A 86 -14.61 11.64 11.49
CA LEU A 86 -13.29 11.31 12.01
C LEU A 86 -12.37 10.95 10.83
N PHE A 87 -11.32 11.76 10.65
CA PHE A 87 -10.28 11.50 9.65
C PHE A 87 -9.06 10.88 10.33
N ILE A 88 -8.66 9.70 9.86
CA ILE A 88 -7.50 8.95 10.36
C ILE A 88 -6.51 8.83 9.21
N ASP A 89 -5.27 9.25 9.45
CA ASP A 89 -4.16 9.08 8.50
C ASP A 89 -3.12 8.11 9.08
N PHE A 90 -2.64 7.19 8.23
CA PHE A 90 -1.64 6.21 8.63
C PHE A 90 -0.24 6.77 8.41
N SER A 91 0.49 6.96 9.51
CA SER A 91 1.92 7.28 9.47
C SER A 91 2.70 6.18 8.73
N SER A 92 3.30 6.52 7.59
CA SER A 92 4.16 5.62 6.81
C SER A 92 3.52 4.27 6.46
N ALA A 93 2.27 4.30 5.99
CA ALA A 93 1.44 3.16 5.58
C ALA A 93 2.16 1.96 4.91
N PHE A 94 3.09 2.21 3.98
CA PHE A 94 3.83 1.12 3.32
C PHE A 94 4.89 0.49 4.21
N ASN A 95 5.48 1.23 5.15
CA ASN A 95 6.52 0.74 6.05
C ASN A 95 5.93 -0.10 7.20
N THR A 96 4.62 0.00 7.46
CA THR A 96 3.94 -0.66 8.58
C THR A 96 3.35 -2.03 8.23
N ILE A 97 3.48 -2.48 6.99
CA ILE A 97 3.00 -3.81 6.58
C ILE A 97 3.81 -4.89 7.30
N ILE A 98 3.13 -5.72 8.09
CA ILE A 98 3.71 -6.90 8.75
C ILE A 98 3.51 -8.11 7.83
N PRO A 99 4.58 -8.71 7.28
CA PRO A 99 4.45 -9.79 6.29
C PRO A 99 3.67 -11.00 6.81
N GLN A 100 3.92 -11.43 8.05
CA GLN A 100 3.24 -12.58 8.67
C GLN A 100 1.72 -12.41 8.69
N HIS A 101 1.22 -11.26 9.17
CA HIS A 101 -0.22 -10.96 9.18
C HIS A 101 -0.83 -10.94 7.77
N LEU A 102 -0.07 -10.46 6.78
CA LEU A 102 -0.53 -10.47 5.40
C LEU A 102 -0.66 -11.91 4.87
N ILE A 103 0.32 -12.77 5.16
CA ILE A 103 0.29 -14.18 4.74
C ILE A 103 -0.86 -14.94 5.39
N GLU A 104 -1.12 -14.72 6.69
CA GLU A 104 -2.28 -15.29 7.38
C GLU A 104 -3.60 -14.93 6.69
N LYS A 105 -3.78 -13.65 6.32
CA LYS A 105 -4.95 -13.19 5.58
C LYS A 105 -5.07 -13.85 4.21
N LEU A 106 -3.96 -14.00 3.48
CA LEU A 106 -3.95 -14.64 2.17
C LEU A 106 -4.27 -16.15 2.25
N ASN A 107 -3.79 -16.82 3.28
CA ASN A 107 -4.13 -18.22 3.55
C ASN A 107 -5.62 -18.38 3.86
N LEU A 108 -6.21 -17.46 4.63
CA LEU A 108 -7.66 -17.45 4.91
C LEU A 108 -8.52 -17.25 3.66
N LEU A 109 -7.99 -16.60 2.63
CA LEU A 109 -8.62 -16.41 1.33
C LEU A 109 -8.45 -17.64 0.40
N GLY A 110 -7.78 -18.70 0.84
CA GLY A 110 -7.56 -19.91 0.05
C GLY A 110 -6.43 -19.79 -0.98
N THR A 111 -5.50 -18.87 -0.77
CA THR A 111 -4.36 -18.69 -1.67
C THR A 111 -3.36 -19.85 -1.52
N ASN A 112 -2.73 -20.26 -2.63
CA ASN A 112 -1.75 -21.35 -2.63
C ASN A 112 -0.52 -21.03 -1.74
N THR A 113 -0.01 -22.03 -1.01
CA THR A 113 1.13 -21.89 -0.09
C THR A 113 2.41 -21.41 -0.78
N SER A 114 2.74 -21.91 -1.96
CA SER A 114 3.93 -21.47 -2.72
C SER A 114 3.86 -20.00 -3.08
N PHE A 115 2.66 -19.51 -3.35
CA PHE A 115 2.43 -18.10 -3.64
C PHE A 115 2.57 -17.22 -2.39
N CYS A 116 2.01 -17.67 -1.26
CA CYS A 116 2.22 -17.02 0.03
C CYS A 116 3.70 -16.96 0.42
N ASN A 117 4.45 -18.05 0.24
CA ASN A 117 5.89 -18.09 0.50
C ASN A 117 6.64 -17.10 -0.41
N TRP A 118 6.26 -17.01 -1.69
CA TRP A 118 6.86 -16.02 -2.58
C TRP A 118 6.59 -14.57 -2.12
N ILE A 119 5.38 -14.26 -1.64
CA ILE A 119 5.08 -12.93 -1.07
C ILE A 119 5.90 -12.70 0.20
N LEU A 120 6.06 -13.70 1.05
CA LEU A 120 6.86 -13.60 2.26
C LEU A 120 8.34 -13.32 1.92
N ASP A 121 8.90 -14.03 0.95
CA ASP A 121 10.27 -13.80 0.44
C ASP A 121 10.40 -12.44 -0.25
N PHE A 122 9.36 -12.00 -0.97
CA PHE A 122 9.31 -10.65 -1.53
C PHE A 122 9.29 -9.57 -0.45
N LEU A 123 8.72 -9.86 0.72
CA LEU A 123 8.55 -8.92 1.81
C LEU A 123 9.68 -8.90 2.83
N THR A 124 10.41 -10.01 2.96
CA THR A 124 11.41 -10.22 4.01
C THR A 124 12.82 -10.38 3.44
N GLY A 125 13.84 -10.24 4.29
CA GLY A 125 15.22 -10.53 3.90
C GLY A 125 15.76 -9.65 2.77
N ARG A 126 15.21 -8.45 2.56
CA ARG A 126 15.60 -7.59 1.44
C ARG A 126 16.81 -6.73 1.78
N PRO A 127 17.99 -6.96 1.16
CA PRO A 127 19.11 -6.06 1.29
C PRO A 127 18.84 -4.79 0.49
N GLN A 128 18.90 -3.64 1.17
CA GLN A 128 18.73 -2.34 0.56
C GLN A 128 19.82 -1.36 0.99
N SER A 129 20.05 -0.35 0.17
CA SER A 129 21.01 0.73 0.44
C SER A 129 20.45 2.05 -0.09
N VAL A 130 20.76 3.15 0.59
CA VAL A 130 20.34 4.49 0.19
C VAL A 130 21.43 5.10 -0.69
N ARG A 131 21.04 5.65 -1.84
CA ARG A 131 21.95 6.38 -2.72
C ARG A 131 21.55 7.86 -2.79
N ILE A 132 22.49 8.74 -2.48
CA ILE A 132 22.36 10.20 -2.60
C ILE A 132 23.48 10.67 -3.51
N ALA A 133 23.12 11.25 -4.66
CA ALA A 133 24.07 11.58 -5.72
C ALA A 133 24.99 10.37 -6.07
N ASN A 134 26.30 10.51 -5.80
CA ASN A 134 27.32 9.49 -6.07
C ASN A 134 27.73 8.68 -4.82
N THR A 135 27.08 8.91 -3.68
CA THR A 135 27.39 8.22 -2.43
C THR A 135 26.33 7.16 -2.12
N MET A 136 26.78 6.00 -1.64
CA MET A 136 25.91 4.92 -1.17
C MET A 136 26.13 4.63 0.31
N SER A 137 25.05 4.32 1.03
CA SER A 137 25.11 3.88 2.41
C SER A 137 25.59 2.43 2.54
N SER A 138 25.85 2.01 3.77
CA SER A 138 25.91 0.58 4.11
C SER A 138 24.59 -0.12 3.75
N THR A 139 24.67 -1.43 3.56
CA THR A 139 23.49 -2.27 3.28
C THR A 139 22.77 -2.58 4.58
N THR A 140 21.45 -2.40 4.58
CA THR A 140 20.56 -2.80 5.66
C THR A 140 19.55 -3.80 5.14
N ILE A 141 19.18 -4.78 5.96
CA ILE A 141 18.15 -5.76 5.64
C ILE A 141 16.83 -5.30 6.27
N LEU A 142 15.75 -5.25 5.49
CA LEU A 142 14.41 -5.03 6.00
C LEU A 142 13.58 -6.30 5.98
N SER A 143 12.81 -6.48 7.04
CA SER A 143 11.84 -7.56 7.20
C SER A 143 10.40 -7.07 7.41
N THR A 144 10.17 -5.76 7.26
CA THR A 144 8.85 -5.13 7.37
C THR A 144 8.63 -4.15 6.22
N GLY A 145 7.36 -3.85 5.97
CA GLY A 145 6.91 -2.93 4.95
C GLY A 145 6.96 -3.48 3.53
N ALA A 146 6.33 -2.77 2.60
CA ALA A 146 6.48 -2.98 1.17
C ALA A 146 7.34 -1.85 0.56
N PRO A 147 8.18 -2.13 -0.44
CA PRO A 147 9.08 -1.11 -0.98
C PRO A 147 8.25 -0.06 -1.72
N GLN A 148 8.45 1.21 -1.38
CA GLN A 148 7.71 2.31 -1.99
C GLN A 148 8.22 2.54 -3.42
N GLY A 149 7.35 2.42 -4.42
CA GLY A 149 7.74 2.50 -5.85
C GLY A 149 7.66 1.18 -6.61
N CYS A 150 7.42 0.06 -5.92
CA CYS A 150 7.02 -1.19 -6.58
C CYS A 150 5.58 -1.11 -7.08
N VAL A 151 5.31 -1.78 -8.19
CA VAL A 151 3.97 -1.90 -8.78
C VAL A 151 3.05 -2.71 -7.88
N PHE A 152 3.62 -3.67 -7.16
CA PHE A 152 2.86 -4.60 -6.31
C PHE A 152 2.50 -4.03 -4.93
N SER A 153 3.25 -3.03 -4.43
CA SER A 153 3.07 -2.47 -3.08
C SER A 153 1.67 -1.92 -2.79
N PRO A 154 0.98 -1.21 -3.70
CA PRO A 154 -0.40 -0.77 -3.48
C PRO A 154 -1.37 -1.90 -3.20
N LEU A 155 -1.27 -3.01 -3.93
CA LEU A 155 -2.14 -4.18 -3.72
C LEU A 155 -1.82 -4.87 -2.38
N LEU A 156 -0.55 -4.93 -1.99
CA LEU A 156 -0.16 -5.47 -0.68
C LEU A 156 -0.72 -4.65 0.49
N PHE A 157 -0.76 -3.32 0.33
CA PHE A 157 -1.40 -2.42 1.29
C PHE A 157 -2.92 -2.68 1.36
N GLU A 158 -3.59 -2.79 0.21
CA GLU A 158 -5.01 -3.13 0.08
C GLU A 158 -5.34 -4.41 0.85
N LEU A 159 -4.57 -5.47 0.57
CA LEU A 159 -4.74 -6.78 1.20
C LEU A 159 -4.51 -6.74 2.72
N HIS A 160 -3.50 -6.00 3.17
CA HIS A 160 -3.16 -5.95 4.59
C HIS A 160 -4.24 -5.22 5.41
N TYR A 161 -4.78 -4.11 4.91
CA TYR A 161 -5.71 -3.28 5.68
C TYR A 161 -7.19 -3.55 5.40
N GLN A 162 -7.55 -4.08 4.23
CA GLN A 162 -8.95 -4.14 3.80
C GLN A 162 -9.54 -5.53 3.76
N VAL A 163 -8.71 -6.59 3.70
CA VAL A 163 -9.21 -7.94 3.94
C VAL A 163 -9.56 -8.02 5.42
N ARG A 164 -10.85 -7.89 5.72
CA ARG A 164 -11.43 -8.13 7.04
C ARG A 164 -11.75 -9.62 7.18
N ARG A 165 -10.97 -10.28 8.03
CA ARG A 165 -11.46 -11.34 8.92
C ARG A 165 -11.00 -10.96 10.32
#